data_AF-A0A9W4XNL0-F1
#
_entry.id   AF-A0A9W4XNL0-F1
#
_cell.length_a   1.000
_cell.length_b   1.000
_cell.length_c   1.000
_cell.angle_alpha   90.00
_cell.angle_beta   90.00
_cell.angle_gamma   90.00
#
_symmetry.space_group_name_H-M   'P 1'
#
loop_
_entity.id
_entity.type
_entity.pdbx_description
1 polymer ?
#
loop_
_entity_poly.entity_id
_entity_poly.type
_entity_poly.pdbx_seq_one_letter_code
_entity_poly.pdbx_strand_id
1 'polypeptide(L)'
;MDNLALVLQKQGKYEAAEAMNQRALEGREKALGKEHPSTLTSVYNLTYLLHRWGQYEEAMLLYERASSGYTTTFGQDHPTTQACLAHQLSLEQLLHTQETDSSHYSPKHESGHEVVADSTPMPDPGSLESNVSPLRPHPLPKER
;
A
#
# COMPACT_ATOMS: atom_id res chain seq x y z
N MET A 1 6.77 -10.26 3.51
CA MET A 1 7.14 -9.33 2.42
C MET A 1 6.11 -8.21 2.25
N ASP A 2 5.16 -8.09 3.18
CA ASP A 2 3.88 -7.45 2.94
C ASP A 2 3.93 -5.95 3.32
N ASN A 3 4.83 -5.57 4.22
CA ASN A 3 5.02 -4.18 4.65
C ASN A 3 5.59 -3.28 3.54
N LEU A 4 6.51 -3.79 2.71
CA LEU A 4 7.16 -2.97 1.67
C LEU A 4 6.22 -2.72 0.48
N ALA A 5 5.45 -3.73 0.07
CA ALA A 5 4.42 -3.56 -0.97
C ALA A 5 3.36 -2.54 -0.57
N LEU A 6 2.95 -2.53 0.71
CA LEU A 6 2.00 -1.56 1.23
C LEU A 6 2.56 -0.13 1.22
N VAL A 7 3.84 0.04 1.57
CA VAL A 7 4.53 1.33 1.50
C VAL A 7 4.64 1.83 0.06
N LEU A 8 4.96 0.95 -0.90
CA LEU A 8 5.02 1.29 -2.32
C LEU A 8 3.64 1.70 -2.86
N GLN A 9 2.58 1.03 -2.44
CA GLN A 9 1.20 1.43 -2.77
C GLN A 9 0.90 2.85 -2.26
N LYS A 10 1.34 3.19 -1.05
CA LYS A 10 1.15 4.54 -0.48
C LYS A 10 1.98 5.61 -1.21
N GLN A 11 3.09 5.24 -1.83
CA GLN A 11 3.92 6.13 -2.65
C GLN A 11 3.47 6.23 -4.11
N GLY A 12 2.38 5.55 -4.50
CA GLY A 12 1.90 5.52 -5.89
C GLY A 12 2.77 4.70 -6.85
N LYS A 13 3.72 3.91 -6.33
CA LYS A 13 4.62 3.06 -7.12
C LYS A 13 3.99 1.69 -7.36
N TYR A 14 2.89 1.67 -8.10
CA TYR A 14 2.09 0.47 -8.32
C TYR A 14 2.84 -0.61 -9.12
N GLU A 15 3.59 -0.25 -10.17
CA GLU A 15 4.41 -1.19 -10.96
C GLU A 15 5.44 -1.95 -10.10
N ALA A 16 6.18 -1.22 -9.25
CA ALA A 16 7.18 -1.85 -8.39
C ALA A 16 6.52 -2.79 -7.36
N ALA A 17 5.37 -2.38 -6.81
CA ALA A 17 4.63 -3.19 -5.86
C ALA A 17 4.01 -4.43 -6.50
N GLU A 18 3.52 -4.33 -7.74
CA GLU A 18 3.03 -5.45 -8.54
C GLU A 18 4.15 -6.47 -8.78
N ALA A 19 5.28 -6.04 -9.35
CA ALA A 19 6.39 -6.94 -9.65
C ALA A 19 6.91 -7.67 -8.39
N MET A 20 6.94 -6.99 -7.24
CA MET A 20 7.28 -7.62 -5.97
C MET A 20 6.23 -8.65 -5.51
N ASN A 21 4.94 -8.34 -5.62
CA ASN A 21 3.87 -9.27 -5.25
C ASN A 21 3.81 -10.48 -6.19
N GLN A 22 3.99 -10.29 -7.50
CA GLN A 22 4.05 -11.38 -8.47
C GLN A 22 5.22 -12.33 -8.18
N ARG A 23 6.42 -11.79 -7.92
CA ARG A 23 7.58 -12.63 -7.56
C ARG A 23 7.36 -13.39 -6.26
N ALA A 24 6.75 -12.75 -5.25
CA ALA A 24 6.41 -13.40 -4.00
C ALA A 24 5.35 -14.49 -4.20
N LEU A 25 4.36 -14.24 -5.06
CA LEU A 25 3.31 -15.20 -5.40
C LEU A 25 3.89 -16.43 -6.09
N GLU A 26 4.75 -16.25 -7.10
CA GLU A 26 5.36 -17.37 -7.83
C GLU A 26 6.22 -18.24 -6.90
N GLY A 27 6.94 -17.61 -5.97
CA GLY A 27 7.70 -18.32 -4.93
C GLY A 27 6.80 -19.13 -3.99
N ARG A 28 5.67 -18.56 -3.56
CA ARG A 28 4.69 -19.24 -2.70
C ARG A 28 3.95 -20.36 -3.43
N GLU A 29 3.57 -20.16 -4.70
CA GLU A 29 2.97 -21.20 -5.54
C GLU A 29 3.90 -22.40 -5.71
N LYS A 30 5.20 -22.16 -5.93
CA LYS A 30 6.21 -23.23 -6.04
C LYS A 30 6.47 -23.95 -4.71
N ALA A 31 6.48 -23.22 -3.60
CA ALA A 31 6.83 -23.78 -2.29
C ALA A 31 5.66 -24.47 -1.57
N LEU A 32 4.45 -23.89 -1.68
CA LEU A 32 3.28 -24.28 -0.88
C LEU A 32 2.12 -24.79 -1.74
N GLY A 33 2.12 -24.48 -3.04
CA GLY A 33 1.02 -24.77 -3.95
C GLY A 33 0.02 -23.61 -4.09
N LYS A 34 -0.85 -23.75 -5.09
CA LYS A 34 -1.80 -22.70 -5.53
C LYS A 34 -2.98 -22.50 -4.58
N GLU A 35 -3.37 -23.55 -3.86
CA GLU A 35 -4.51 -23.55 -2.93
C GLU A 35 -4.11 -23.22 -1.50
N HIS A 36 -2.80 -23.09 -1.22
CA HIS A 36 -2.36 -22.82 0.14
C HIS A 36 -2.86 -21.43 0.61
N PRO A 37 -3.37 -21.29 1.85
CA PRO A 37 -3.94 -20.04 2.33
C PRO A 37 -2.98 -18.86 2.22
N SER A 38 -1.69 -19.06 2.53
CA SER A 38 -0.68 -18.00 2.38
C SER A 38 -0.45 -17.58 0.93
N THR A 39 -0.63 -18.49 -0.03
CA THR A 39 -0.57 -18.18 -1.46
C THR A 39 -1.77 -17.33 -1.85
N LEU A 40 -2.98 -17.75 -1.45
CA LEU A 40 -4.23 -17.01 -1.65
C LEU A 40 -4.19 -15.60 -1.05
N THR A 41 -3.55 -15.43 0.11
CA THR A 41 -3.32 -14.10 0.72
C THR A 41 -2.43 -13.21 -0.14
N SER A 42 -1.39 -13.75 -0.76
CA SER A 42 -0.60 -12.98 -1.75
C SER A 42 -1.40 -12.63 -2.98
N VAL A 43 -2.23 -13.55 -3.50
CA VAL A 43 -3.12 -13.26 -4.63
C VAL A 43 -4.03 -12.09 -4.25
N TYR A 44 -4.74 -12.19 -3.13
CA TYR A 44 -5.64 -11.14 -2.64
C TYR A 44 -4.94 -9.77 -2.49
N ASN A 45 -3.71 -9.74 -1.96
CA ASN A 45 -2.95 -8.51 -1.82
C ASN A 45 -2.57 -7.88 -3.17
N LEU A 46 -2.18 -8.71 -4.15
CA LEU A 46 -1.92 -8.28 -5.52
C LEU A 46 -3.21 -7.74 -6.15
N THR A 47 -4.32 -8.44 -5.99
CA THR A 47 -5.63 -8.05 -6.50
C THR A 47 -6.09 -6.71 -5.93
N TYR A 48 -5.94 -6.52 -4.62
CA TYR A 48 -6.29 -5.27 -3.97
C TYR A 48 -5.42 -4.11 -4.46
N LEU A 49 -4.16 -4.37 -4.81
CA LEU A 49 -3.27 -3.38 -5.41
C LEU A 49 -3.72 -2.99 -6.82
N LEU A 50 -4.06 -3.97 -7.65
CA LEU A 50 -4.57 -3.76 -9.01
C LEU A 50 -5.88 -2.97 -9.01
N HIS A 51 -6.80 -3.32 -8.10
CA HIS A 51 -8.04 -2.56 -7.87
C HIS A 51 -7.76 -1.08 -7.55
N ARG A 52 -6.77 -0.80 -6.70
CA ARG A 52 -6.37 0.57 -6.33
C ARG A 52 -5.66 1.33 -7.46
N TRP A 53 -5.05 0.62 -8.40
CA TRP A 53 -4.42 1.19 -9.59
C TRP A 53 -5.44 1.44 -10.71
N GLY A 54 -6.59 0.79 -10.69
CA GLY A 54 -7.63 0.88 -11.72
C GLY A 54 -7.57 -0.23 -12.77
N GLN A 55 -6.76 -1.26 -12.55
CA GLN A 55 -6.73 -2.49 -13.37
C GLN A 55 -7.84 -3.43 -12.92
N TYR A 56 -9.10 -3.06 -13.18
CA TYR A 56 -10.28 -3.78 -12.69
C TYR A 56 -10.44 -5.16 -13.33
N GLU A 57 -10.15 -5.29 -14.62
CA GLU A 57 -10.32 -6.54 -15.38
C GLU A 57 -9.39 -7.65 -14.85
N GLU A 58 -8.09 -7.35 -14.71
CA GLU A 58 -7.12 -8.28 -14.09
C GLU A 58 -7.43 -8.54 -12.61
N ALA A 59 -7.85 -7.51 -11.87
CA ALA A 59 -8.23 -7.68 -10.48
C ALA A 59 -9.44 -8.63 -10.34
N MET A 60 -10.41 -8.59 -11.25
CA MET A 60 -11.58 -9.45 -11.19
C MET A 60 -11.21 -10.94 -11.32
N LEU A 61 -10.34 -11.27 -12.29
CA LEU A 61 -9.85 -12.64 -12.50
C LEU A 61 -9.09 -13.17 -11.26
N LEU A 62 -8.26 -12.33 -10.65
CA LEU A 62 -7.52 -12.72 -9.45
C LEU A 62 -8.41 -12.80 -8.21
N TYR A 63 -9.45 -11.97 -8.11
CA TYR A 63 -10.45 -12.04 -7.03
C TYR A 63 -11.23 -13.34 -7.09
N GLU A 64 -11.69 -13.76 -8.28
CA GLU A 64 -12.39 -15.03 -8.46
C GLU A 64 -11.51 -16.21 -8.03
N ARG A 65 -10.23 -16.20 -8.43
CA ARG A 65 -9.27 -17.21 -8.00
C ARG A 65 -9.08 -17.22 -6.48
N ALA A 66 -8.93 -16.05 -5.87
CA ALA A 66 -8.74 -15.93 -4.42
C ALA A 66 -9.99 -16.35 -3.64
N SER A 67 -11.17 -15.91 -4.06
CA SER A 67 -12.45 -16.22 -3.39
C SER A 67 -12.81 -17.70 -3.49
N SER A 68 -12.57 -18.32 -4.65
CA SER A 68 -12.68 -19.77 -4.83
C SER A 68 -11.76 -20.54 -3.87
N GLY A 69 -10.47 -20.19 -3.83
CA GLY A 69 -9.52 -20.83 -2.92
C GLY A 69 -9.86 -20.62 -1.44
N TYR A 70 -10.30 -19.42 -1.05
CA TYR A 70 -10.68 -19.13 0.32
C TYR A 70 -11.95 -19.86 0.74
N THR A 71 -12.92 -19.99 -0.16
CA THR A 71 -14.15 -20.76 0.10
C THR A 71 -13.82 -22.23 0.31
N THR A 72 -12.91 -22.81 -0.47
CA THR A 72 -12.46 -24.20 -0.28
C THR A 72 -11.63 -24.38 1.00
N THR A 73 -10.76 -23.40 1.33
CA THR A 73 -9.81 -23.53 2.46
C THR A 73 -10.43 -23.23 3.81
N PHE A 74 -11.22 -22.14 3.90
CA PHE A 74 -11.77 -21.62 5.15
C PHE A 74 -13.30 -21.70 5.23
N GLY A 75 -13.99 -21.91 4.11
CA GLY A 75 -15.44 -21.84 4.03
C GLY A 75 -15.96 -20.42 3.73
N GLN A 76 -17.22 -20.36 3.31
CA GLN A 76 -17.90 -19.10 2.93
C GLN A 76 -18.19 -18.17 4.11
N ASP A 77 -18.27 -18.73 5.33
CA ASP A 77 -18.56 -17.99 6.56
C ASP A 77 -17.33 -17.31 7.17
N HIS A 78 -16.13 -17.64 6.69
CA HIS A 78 -14.90 -17.09 7.23
C HIS A 78 -14.74 -15.60 6.88
N PRO A 79 -14.35 -14.72 7.82
CA PRO A 79 -14.28 -13.28 7.60
C PRO A 79 -13.35 -12.89 6.44
N THR A 80 -12.26 -13.63 6.22
CA THR A 80 -11.35 -13.41 5.08
C THR A 80 -12.03 -13.73 3.74
N THR A 81 -12.82 -14.80 3.67
CA THR A 81 -13.58 -15.16 2.47
C THR A 81 -14.64 -14.11 2.19
N GLN A 82 -15.37 -13.67 3.22
CA GLN A 82 -16.39 -12.62 3.09
C GLN A 82 -15.79 -11.28 2.65
N ALA A 83 -14.64 -10.89 3.19
CA ALA A 83 -13.95 -9.67 2.75
C ALA A 83 -13.50 -9.76 1.28
N CYS A 84 -13.02 -10.93 0.85
CA CYS A 84 -12.65 -11.17 -0.54
C CYS A 84 -13.84 -11.08 -1.49
N LEU A 85 -14.96 -11.71 -1.12
CA LEU A 85 -16.22 -11.66 -1.87
C LEU A 85 -16.81 -10.24 -1.90
N ALA A 86 -16.77 -9.51 -0.79
CA ALA A 86 -17.26 -8.14 -0.72
C ALA A 86 -16.48 -7.21 -1.65
N HIS A 87 -15.15 -7.34 -1.69
CA HIS A 87 -14.33 -6.57 -2.62
C HIS A 87 -14.58 -6.96 -4.08
N GLN A 88 -14.77 -8.26 -4.37
CA GLN A 88 -15.15 -8.73 -5.71
C GLN A 88 -16.49 -8.12 -6.15
N LEU A 89 -17.52 -8.17 -5.29
CA LEU A 89 -18.85 -7.60 -5.57
C LEU A 89 -18.78 -6.08 -5.83
N SER A 90 -17.99 -5.37 -5.03
CA SER A 90 -17.78 -3.93 -5.20
C SER A 90 -17.15 -3.61 -6.56
N LEU A 91 -16.24 -4.46 -7.02
CA LEU A 91 -15.53 -4.29 -8.28
C LEU A 91 -16.48 -4.59 -9.47
N GLU A 92 -17.29 -5.64 -9.36
CA GLU A 92 -18.33 -5.96 -10.34
C GLU A 92 -19.37 -4.83 -10.46
N GLN A 93 -19.80 -4.22 -9.36
CA GLN A 93 -20.68 -3.04 -9.38
C GLN A 93 -20.03 -1.85 -10.09
N LEU A 94 -18.74 -1.60 -9.86
CA LEU A 94 -18.01 -0.51 -10.52
C LEU A 94 -17.94 -0.71 -12.04
N LEU A 95 -17.67 -1.93 -12.51
CA LEU A 95 -17.69 -2.22 -13.95
C LEU A 95 -19.09 -1.97 -14.55
N HIS A 96 -20.15 -2.46 -13.90
CA HIS A 96 -21.53 -2.21 -14.36
C HIS A 96 -21.86 -0.71 -14.40
N THR A 97 -21.38 0.08 -13.42
CA THR A 97 -21.61 1.53 -13.44
C THR A 97 -20.88 2.26 -14.58
N GLN A 98 -19.68 1.80 -14.98
CA GLN A 98 -18.94 2.36 -16.12
C GLN A 98 -19.71 2.17 -17.44
N GLU A 99 -20.45 1.08 -17.57
CA GLU A 99 -21.29 0.84 -18.76
C GLU A 99 -22.56 1.71 -18.76
N THR A 100 -23.08 2.08 -17.59
CA THR A 100 -24.26 2.95 -17.48
C THR A 100 -23.95 4.45 -17.51
N ASP A 101 -22.69 4.84 -17.28
CA ASP A 101 -22.26 6.22 -17.10
C ASP A 101 -21.33 6.75 -18.21
N SER A 102 -21.50 6.26 -19.45
CA SER A 102 -21.01 6.99 -20.65
C SER A 102 -21.78 8.31 -20.91
N SER A 103 -22.33 8.91 -19.85
CA SER A 103 -23.07 10.17 -19.85
C SER A 103 -22.58 11.15 -18.77
N HIS A 104 -22.01 10.76 -17.62
CA HIS A 104 -21.70 11.76 -16.57
C HIS A 104 -20.74 11.39 -15.40
N TYR A 105 -19.58 10.74 -15.61
CA TYR A 105 -18.68 10.50 -14.46
C TYR A 105 -17.21 10.80 -14.76
N SER A 106 -16.80 11.98 -14.30
CA SER A 106 -15.40 12.32 -14.02
C SER A 106 -15.09 11.94 -12.56
N PRO A 107 -14.26 10.91 -12.29
CA PRO A 107 -13.74 10.69 -10.95
C PRO A 107 -12.79 11.84 -10.59
N LYS A 108 -13.23 12.71 -9.68
CA LYS A 108 -12.35 13.68 -9.04
C LYS A 108 -11.34 12.91 -8.16
N HIS A 109 -10.14 12.72 -8.69
CA HIS A 109 -8.96 12.51 -7.85
C HIS A 109 -8.69 13.82 -7.10
N GLU A 110 -9.16 13.92 -5.86
CA GLU A 110 -8.72 14.97 -4.93
C GLU A 110 -8.22 14.34 -3.64
N SER A 111 -6.91 14.16 -3.58
CA SER A 111 -6.05 14.38 -2.41
C SER A 111 -4.62 14.21 -2.97
N GLY A 112 -3.89 15.26 -3.32
CA GLY A 112 -3.66 16.44 -2.50
C GLY A 112 -2.54 16.15 -1.51
N HIS A 113 -1.34 15.86 -2.00
CA HIS A 113 -0.10 16.08 -1.25
C HIS A 113 0.92 16.70 -2.21
N GLU A 114 0.87 18.02 -2.31
CA GLU A 114 2.00 18.84 -2.73
C GLU A 114 3.17 18.52 -1.78
N VAL A 115 4.12 17.73 -2.25
CA VAL A 115 5.49 17.77 -1.72
C VAL A 115 6.29 18.61 -2.70
N VAL A 116 6.30 19.91 -2.45
CA VAL A 116 7.29 20.81 -3.01
C VAL A 116 8.66 20.33 -2.51
N ALA A 117 9.36 19.57 -3.35
CA ALA A 117 10.75 19.21 -3.14
C ALA A 117 11.61 20.44 -3.43
N ASP A 118 11.68 21.37 -2.47
CA ASP A 118 12.81 22.31 -2.39
C ASP A 118 14.04 21.49 -2.01
N SER A 119 14.86 21.19 -3.00
CA SER A 119 16.15 20.54 -2.82
C SER A 119 17.15 21.57 -2.30
N THR A 120 17.08 21.89 -1.00
CA THR A 120 18.20 22.49 -0.29
C THR A 120 19.24 21.40 0.01
N PRO A 121 20.52 21.54 -0.38
CA PRO A 121 21.50 20.48 -0.20
C PRO A 121 21.94 20.32 1.27
N MET A 122 22.07 19.06 1.69
CA MET A 122 22.70 18.64 2.95
C MET A 122 24.11 19.23 3.11
N PRO A 123 24.50 19.74 4.30
CA PRO A 123 25.89 20.02 4.60
C PRO A 123 26.64 18.75 5.06
N ASP A 124 27.89 18.68 4.59
CA ASP A 124 28.90 17.64 4.77
C ASP A 124 29.31 17.43 6.25
N PRO A 125 29.53 16.18 6.71
CA PRO A 125 30.03 15.91 8.06
C PRO A 125 31.57 15.91 8.07
N GLY A 126 32.18 17.10 8.20
CA GLY A 126 33.63 17.24 8.14
C GLY A 126 34.20 18.37 9.01
N SER A 127 34.80 17.97 10.13
CA SER A 127 35.93 18.62 10.82
C SER A 127 35.71 19.87 11.68
N LEU A 128 36.07 19.68 12.95
CA LEU A 128 36.98 20.52 13.76
C LEU A 128 36.82 22.05 13.65
N GLU A 129 36.41 22.71 14.73
CA GLU A 129 37.34 23.50 15.55
C GLU A 129 36.65 24.14 16.76
N SER A 130 37.30 23.92 17.91
CA SER A 130 37.41 24.81 19.06
C SER A 130 36.99 26.26 18.85
N ASN A 131 36.06 26.76 19.67
CA ASN A 131 36.27 28.06 20.30
C ASN A 131 35.52 28.25 21.62
N VAL A 132 36.20 28.95 22.51
CA VAL A 132 36.01 29.07 23.95
C VAL A 132 35.39 30.43 24.27
N SER A 133 34.62 30.48 25.37
CA SER A 133 34.30 31.63 26.24
C SER A 133 33.13 32.58 25.89
N PRO A 134 32.60 33.34 26.89
CA PRO A 134 32.54 33.07 28.34
C PRO A 134 31.19 33.38 29.03
N LEU A 135 31.07 32.87 30.26
CA LEU A 135 30.07 33.17 31.29
C LEU A 135 29.78 34.68 31.44
N ARG A 136 28.50 35.03 31.55
CA ARG A 136 28.05 36.31 32.08
C ARG A 136 27.53 36.10 33.52
N PRO A 137 28.05 36.80 34.53
CA PRO A 137 27.61 36.63 35.92
C PRO A 137 26.31 37.40 36.18
N HIS A 138 25.36 36.76 36.87
CA HIS A 138 24.19 37.43 37.45
C HIS A 138 24.36 37.59 38.97
N PRO A 139 24.12 38.79 39.53
CA PRO A 139 24.41 39.10 40.93
C PRO A 139 23.35 38.59 41.91
N LEU A 140 23.82 38.15 43.07
CA LEU A 140 23.03 37.85 44.28
C LEU A 140 22.41 39.13 44.87
N PRO A 141 21.19 39.06 45.43
CA PRO A 141 20.80 39.90 46.55
C PRO A 141 20.95 39.14 47.88
N LYS A 142 21.53 39.84 48.84
CA LYS A 142 21.79 39.41 50.22
C LYS A 142 20.53 39.54 51.09
N GLU A 143 20.34 38.51 51.91
CA GLU A 143 20.03 38.54 53.35
C GLU A 143 18.73 39.24 53.84
N ARG A 144 17.86 38.44 54.47
CA ARG A 144 17.59 38.59 55.91
C ARG A 144 17.12 37.28 56.53
#